data_AF-A0A8C8A353-F1
#
_entry.id   AF-A0A8C8A353-F1
#
_cell.length_a   1.000
_cell.length_b   1.000
_cell.length_c   1.000
_cell.angle_alpha   90.00
_cell.angle_beta   90.00
_cell.angle_gamma   90.00
#
_symmetry.space_group_name_H-M   'P 1'
#
loop_
_entity.id
_entity.type
_entity.pdbx_description
1 polymer ?
#
loop_
_entity_poly.entity_id
_entity_poly.type
_entity_poly.pdbx_seq_one_letter_code
_entity_poly.pdbx_strand_id
1 'polypeptide(L)'
;MSSKAKRVLPTRPEPPSLEQILADVRGTHPADPVFVLPAEPHRDRDPSPGPGAEERERLYRQSRSYVEMNQRLQESRERLRERREELRRAGAALERGIAEMRQKAC
;
A
#
# COMPACT_ATOMS: atom_id res chain seq x y z
N MET A 1 7.04 -45.48 -43.95
CA MET A 1 8.26 -44.65 -44.04
C MET A 1 7.86 -43.21 -44.26
N SER A 2 7.98 -42.35 -43.25
CA SER A 2 7.86 -40.90 -43.47
C SER A 2 8.63 -40.16 -42.38
N SER A 3 9.85 -39.75 -42.74
CA SER A 3 10.75 -38.96 -41.91
C SER A 3 10.31 -37.49 -41.92
N LYS A 4 9.72 -37.01 -40.83
CA LYS A 4 9.46 -35.59 -40.62
C LYS A 4 10.80 -34.85 -40.50
N ALA A 5 11.21 -34.18 -41.57
CA ALA A 5 12.37 -33.29 -41.55
C ALA A 5 12.08 -32.12 -40.58
N LYS A 6 12.83 -32.06 -39.48
CA LYS A 6 12.79 -30.92 -38.55
C LYS A 6 13.34 -29.70 -39.29
N ARG A 7 12.46 -28.75 -39.64
CA ARG A 7 12.89 -27.43 -40.15
C ARG A 7 13.58 -26.70 -39.02
N VAL A 8 14.91 -26.68 -39.04
CA VAL A 8 15.73 -25.92 -38.09
C VAL A 8 15.68 -24.46 -38.55
N LEU A 9 15.09 -23.59 -37.72
CA LEU A 9 15.13 -22.15 -37.96
C LEU A 9 16.57 -21.65 -37.73
N PRO A 10 17.06 -20.68 -38.51
CA PRO A 10 18.36 -20.08 -38.26
C PRO A 10 18.37 -19.48 -36.85
N THR A 11 19.52 -19.62 -36.18
CA THR A 11 19.74 -19.02 -34.87
C THR A 11 19.64 -17.51 -34.95
N ARG A 12 19.09 -16.90 -33.90
CA ARG A 12 19.03 -15.44 -33.77
C ARG A 12 20.46 -14.87 -33.89
N PRO A 13 20.68 -13.80 -34.67
CA PRO A 13 21.98 -13.15 -34.73
C PRO A 13 22.37 -12.60 -33.36
N GLU A 14 23.67 -12.47 -33.13
CA GLU A 14 24.20 -11.83 -31.93
C GLU A 14 23.79 -10.35 -31.91
N PRO A 15 23.56 -9.78 -30.70
CA PRO A 15 23.28 -8.36 -30.59
C PRO A 15 24.49 -7.53 -31.08
N PRO A 16 24.25 -6.33 -31.62
CA PRO A 16 25.32 -5.47 -32.12
C PRO A 16 26.28 -5.08 -31.00
N SER A 17 27.53 -4.82 -31.37
CA SER A 17 28.54 -4.32 -30.44
C SER A 17 28.29 -2.84 -30.10
N LEU A 18 28.82 -2.40 -28.96
CA LEU A 18 28.75 -0.99 -28.57
C LEU A 18 29.33 -0.06 -29.65
N GLU A 19 30.41 -0.50 -30.31
CA GLU A 19 31.07 0.27 -31.37
C GLU A 19 30.16 0.47 -32.58
N GLN A 20 29.43 -0.58 -32.98
CA GLN A 20 28.47 -0.52 -34.08
C GLN A 20 27.32 0.43 -33.76
N ILE A 21 26.79 0.36 -32.54
CA ILE A 21 25.74 1.27 -32.07
C ILE A 21 26.22 2.72 -32.11
N LEU A 22 27.43 3.00 -31.63
CA LEU A 22 27.98 4.35 -31.63
C LEU A 22 28.27 4.86 -33.04
N ALA A 23 28.68 3.99 -33.96
CA ALA A 23 28.87 4.35 -35.36
C ALA A 23 27.55 4.77 -36.02
N ASP A 24 26.47 4.01 -35.79
CA ASP A 24 25.13 4.34 -36.29
C ASP A 24 24.66 5.69 -35.75
N VAL A 25 24.77 5.90 -34.44
CA VAL A 25 24.41 7.17 -33.78
C VAL A 25 25.20 8.35 -34.35
N ARG A 26 26.50 8.18 -34.59
CA ARG A 26 27.36 9.25 -35.15
C ARG A 26 27.10 9.52 -36.63
N GLY A 27 26.72 8.50 -37.39
CA GLY A 27 26.38 8.61 -38.81
C GLY A 27 24.96 9.11 -39.06
N THR A 28 24.15 9.24 -38.01
CA THR A 28 22.76 9.66 -38.13
C THR A 28 22.64 11.14 -38.49
N HIS A 29 21.66 11.46 -39.34
CA HIS A 29 21.43 12.83 -39.81
C HIS A 29 21.00 13.74 -38.63
N PRO A 30 21.46 15.01 -38.57
CA PRO A 30 21.13 15.93 -37.47
C PRO A 30 19.63 16.27 -37.36
N ALA A 31 18.84 16.01 -38.41
CA ALA A 31 17.38 16.15 -38.38
C ALA A 31 16.64 14.84 -38.02
N ASP A 32 17.36 13.80 -37.59
CA ASP A 32 16.75 12.55 -37.17
C ASP A 32 15.93 12.74 -35.88
N PRO A 33 14.72 12.18 -35.80
CA PRO A 33 13.87 12.26 -34.61
C PRO A 33 14.57 11.89 -33.29
N VAL A 34 15.55 10.98 -33.28
CA VAL A 34 16.33 10.64 -32.07
C VAL A 34 17.04 11.86 -31.47
N PHE A 35 17.44 12.82 -32.30
CA PHE A 35 18.14 14.04 -31.87
C PHE A 35 17.25 15.29 -31.86
N VAL A 36 16.14 15.26 -32.63
CA VAL A 36 15.20 16.38 -32.73
C VAL A 36 14.10 16.31 -31.67
N LEU A 37 13.77 15.10 -31.19
CA LEU A 37 12.87 14.96 -30.05
C LEU A 37 13.57 15.56 -28.84
N PRO A 38 12.95 16.55 -28.15
CA PRO A 38 13.41 16.95 -26.84
C PRO A 38 13.50 15.68 -25.99
N ALA A 39 14.63 15.48 -25.30
CA ALA A 39 14.72 14.43 -24.28
C ALA A 39 13.42 14.47 -23.48
N GLU A 40 12.68 13.35 -23.48
CA GLU A 40 11.40 13.22 -22.78
C GLU A 40 11.47 14.03 -21.49
N PRO A 41 10.54 14.99 -21.26
CA PRO A 41 10.62 15.82 -20.09
C PRO A 41 10.75 14.88 -18.90
N HIS A 42 11.84 15.08 -18.16
CA HIS A 42 12.14 14.43 -16.90
C HIS A 42 10.84 14.11 -16.16
N ARG A 43 10.76 12.92 -15.56
CA ARG A 43 9.65 12.48 -14.70
C ARG A 43 9.50 13.32 -13.41
N ASP A 44 9.79 14.61 -13.49
CA ASP A 44 9.50 15.67 -12.52
C ASP A 44 8.26 16.47 -12.94
N ARG A 45 7.49 15.99 -13.93
CA ARG A 45 6.11 16.42 -14.09
C ARG A 45 5.37 15.90 -12.87
N ASP A 46 4.97 16.83 -11.98
CA ASP A 46 3.93 16.60 -10.99
C ASP A 46 2.90 15.64 -11.58
N PRO A 47 2.55 14.53 -10.90
CA PRO A 47 1.65 13.55 -11.48
C PRO A 47 0.32 14.26 -11.71
N SER A 48 0.11 14.73 -12.95
CA SER A 48 -1.18 15.21 -13.41
C SER A 48 -2.16 14.12 -12.99
N PRO A 49 -3.16 14.44 -12.14
CA PRO A 49 -3.98 13.42 -11.52
C PRO A 49 -4.57 12.54 -12.62
N GLY A 50 -4.01 11.34 -12.76
CA GLY A 50 -4.46 10.41 -13.80
C GLY A 50 -5.93 10.09 -13.55
N PRO A 51 -6.70 9.72 -14.58
CA PRO A 51 -8.12 9.44 -14.44
C PRO A 51 -8.40 8.58 -13.20
N GLY A 52 -9.34 9.05 -12.35
CA GLY A 52 -9.68 8.42 -11.07
C GLY A 52 -8.80 8.80 -9.87
N ALA A 53 -7.92 9.81 -9.96
CA ALA A 53 -7.12 10.28 -8.82
C ALA A 53 -8.01 10.81 -7.68
N GLU A 54 -9.08 11.53 -8.01
CA GLU A 54 -10.04 12.05 -7.03
C GLU A 54 -10.75 10.92 -6.28
N GLU A 55 -11.18 9.86 -6.98
CA GLU A 55 -11.80 8.68 -6.36
C GLU A 55 -10.81 7.95 -5.44
N ARG A 56 -9.55 7.78 -5.87
CA ARG A 56 -8.50 7.17 -5.05
C ARG A 56 -8.23 7.98 -3.78
N GLU A 57 -8.14 9.30 -3.91
CA GLU A 57 -7.94 10.21 -2.78
C GLU A 57 -9.15 10.18 -1.83
N ARG A 58 -10.38 10.14 -2.36
CA ARG A 58 -11.61 10.01 -1.58
C ARG A 58 -11.64 8.70 -0.78
N LEU A 59 -11.31 7.57 -1.41
CA LEU A 59 -11.23 6.27 -0.75
C LEU A 59 -10.14 6.23 0.32
N TYR A 60 -8.98 6.85 0.03
CA TYR A 60 -7.90 6.96 1.00
C TYR A 60 -8.34 7.73 2.25
N ARG A 61 -8.98 8.90 2.07
CA ARG A 61 -9.52 9.70 3.19
C ARG A 61 -10.58 8.94 3.98
N GLN A 62 -11.47 8.22 3.29
CA GLN A 62 -12.49 7.39 3.94
C GLN A 62 -11.86 6.27 4.78
N SER A 63 -10.90 5.55 4.21
CA SER A 63 -10.17 4.48 4.91
C SER A 63 -9.44 5.02 6.14
N ARG A 64 -8.74 6.15 6.00
CA ARG A 64 -8.05 6.82 7.11
C ARG A 64 -9.02 7.21 8.23
N SER A 65 -10.15 7.84 7.88
CA SER A 65 -11.16 8.23 8.86
C SER A 65 -11.76 7.01 9.58
N TYR A 66 -12.02 5.93 8.86
CA TYR A 66 -12.53 4.69 9.45
C TYR A 66 -11.53 4.09 10.44
N VAL A 67 -10.24 4.01 10.09
CA VAL A 67 -9.20 3.47 10.98
C VAL A 67 -9.07 4.32 12.24
N GLU A 68 -9.06 5.64 12.11
CA GLU A 68 -9.01 6.56 13.25
C GLU A 68 -10.22 6.40 14.17
N MET A 69 -11.43 6.31 13.61
CA MET A 69 -12.64 6.10 14.40
C MET A 69 -12.61 4.76 15.14
N ASN A 70 -12.14 3.69 14.49
CA ASN A 70 -12.01 2.38 15.13
C ASN A 70 -11.02 2.40 16.29
N GLN A 71 -9.89 3.10 16.15
CA GLN A 71 -8.93 3.24 17.25
C GLN A 71 -9.58 3.93 18.45
N ARG A 72 -10.31 5.04 18.23
CA ARG A 72 -11.04 5.74 19.30
C ARG A 72 -12.09 4.85 19.97
N LEU A 73 -12.81 4.04 19.18
CA LEU A 73 -13.79 3.09 19.71
C LEU A 73 -13.13 1.99 20.55
N GLN A 74 -11.97 1.47 20.12
CA GLN A 74 -11.21 0.48 20.87
C GLN A 74 -10.74 1.05 22.21
N GLU A 75 -10.16 2.24 22.21
CA GLU A 75 -9.76 2.93 23.45
C GLU A 75 -10.94 3.14 24.41
N SER A 76 -12.09 3.61 23.89
CA SER A 76 -13.30 3.79 24.69
C SER A 76 -13.79 2.47 25.29
N ARG A 77 -13.75 1.38 24.50
CA ARG A 77 -14.15 0.05 24.96
C ARG A 77 -13.25 -0.46 26.09
N GLU A 78 -11.93 -0.29 25.99
CA GLU A 78 -11.02 -0.71 27.05
C GLU A 78 -11.20 0.13 28.32
N ARG A 79 -11.37 1.45 28.20
CA ARG A 79 -11.70 2.31 29.36
C ARG A 79 -13.00 1.89 30.05
N LEU A 80 -14.03 1.57 29.27
CA LEU A 80 -15.30 1.10 29.81
C LEU A 80 -15.16 -0.24 30.53
N ARG A 81 -14.34 -1.14 29.97
CA ARG A 81 -14.02 -2.44 30.58
C ARG A 81 -13.32 -2.26 31.92
N GLU A 82 -12.32 -1.38 32.00
CA GLU A 82 -11.63 -1.05 33.25
C GLU A 82 -12.61 -0.54 34.31
N ARG A 83 -13.47 0.43 33.93
CA ARG A 83 -14.47 1.01 34.85
C ARG A 83 -15.48 -0.02 35.34
N ARG A 84 -15.89 -0.96 34.48
CA ARG A 84 -16.77 -2.06 34.85
C ARG A 84 -16.11 -2.97 35.89
N GLU A 85 -14.84 -3.30 35.74
CA GLU A 85 -14.12 -4.13 36.71
C GLU A 85 -13.86 -3.42 38.04
N GLU A 86 -13.64 -2.10 38.03
CA GLU A 86 -13.61 -1.29 39.25
C GLU A 86 -14.95 -1.34 39.99
N LEU A 87 -16.06 -1.09 39.30
CA LEU A 87 -17.40 -1.15 39.88
C LEU A 87 -17.73 -2.53 40.42
N ARG A 88 -17.35 -3.60 39.70
CA ARG A 88 -17.54 -4.98 40.16
C ARG A 88 -16.81 -5.26 41.47
N ARG A 89 -15.55 -4.81 41.58
CA ARG A 89 -14.75 -4.95 42.81
C ARG A 89 -15.35 -4.15 43.97
N ALA A 90 -15.76 -2.91 43.72
CA ALA A 90 -16.41 -2.07 44.71
C ALA A 90 -17.74 -2.68 45.21
N GLY A 91 -18.56 -3.21 44.29
CA GLY A 91 -19.81 -3.91 44.63
C GLY A 91 -19.55 -5.13 45.52
N ALA A 92 -18.59 -5.98 45.15
CA ALA A 92 -18.24 -7.15 45.97
C ALA A 92 -17.70 -6.76 47.37
N ALA A 93 -16.95 -5.65 47.48
CA ALA A 93 -16.49 -5.14 48.77
C ALA A 93 -17.65 -4.64 49.63
N LEU A 94 -18.61 -3.94 49.02
CA LEU A 94 -19.81 -3.48 49.70
C LEU A 94 -20.66 -4.64 50.21
N GLU A 95 -20.88 -5.67 49.39
CA GLU A 95 -21.62 -6.87 49.79
C GLU A 95 -20.98 -7.57 51.00
N ARG A 96 -19.65 -7.71 51.01
CA ARG A 96 -18.92 -8.23 52.19
C ARG A 96 -19.14 -7.36 53.42
N GLY A 97 -19.02 -6.04 53.29
CA GLY A 97 -19.26 -5.11 54.39
C GLY A 97 -20.68 -5.20 54.95
N ILE A 98 -21.69 -5.35 54.08
CA ILE A 98 -23.08 -5.55 54.50
C ILE A 98 -23.25 -6.89 55.24
N ALA A 99 -22.63 -7.97 54.75
CA ALA A 99 -22.69 -9.27 55.40
C ALA A 99 -22.07 -9.24 56.81
N GLU A 100 -20.90 -8.60 56.96
CA GLU A 100 -20.24 -8.42 58.25
C GLU A 100 -21.08 -7.57 59.22
N MET A 101 -21.68 -6.48 58.75
CA MET A 101 -22.57 -5.66 59.60
C MET A 101 -23.80 -6.45 60.06
N ARG A 102 -24.39 -7.26 59.18
CA ARG A 102 -25.51 -8.14 59.54
C ARG A 102 -25.12 -9.17 60.59
N GLN A 103 -23.93 -9.75 60.49
CA GLN A 103 -23.42 -10.70 61.49
C GLN A 103 -23.16 -10.04 62.85
N LYS A 104 -22.70 -8.78 62.87
CA LYS A 104 -22.45 -8.04 64.11
C LYS A 104 -23.71 -7.47 64.76
N ALA A 105 -24.80 -7.34 63.99
CA ALA A 105 -26.08 -6.82 64.46
C ALA A 105 -27.06 -7.92 64.90
N CYS A 106 -26.74 -9.19 64.65
CA CYS A 106 -27.40 -10.36 65.23
C CYS A 106 -26.60 -10.88 66.42
#